data_AF-A0A9X3K615-F1
#
_entry.id   AF-A0A9X3K615-F1
#
_cell.length_a   1.000
_cell.length_b   1.000
_cell.length_c   1.000
_cell.angle_alpha   90.00
_cell.angle_beta   90.00
_cell.angle_gamma   90.00
#
_symmetry.space_group_name_H-M   'P 1'
#
loop_
_entity.id
_entity.type
_entity.pdbx_description
1 polymer ?
#
loop_
_entity_poly.entity_id
_entity_poly.type
_entity_poly.pdbx_seq_one_letter_code
_entity_poly.pdbx_strand_id
1 'polypeptide(L)'
;METDIQTHGEPVLAGDDRVLPFEVDGLDVRGRAVQLGPMIDAILSRHAYPEPVARLLAEAIALTVLLGTSLKFEGKLIVQTKG
;
A
#
# COMPACT_ATOMS: atom_id res chain seq x y z
N MET A 1 31.97 -1.37 -22.36
CA MET A 1 30.52 -1.21 -22.53
C MET A 1 29.97 -1.13 -21.13
N GLU A 2 29.90 0.09 -20.61
CA GLU A 2 29.63 0.41 -19.21
C GLU A 2 28.11 0.49 -19.05
N THR A 3 27.54 -0.36 -18.20
CA THR A 3 26.10 -0.36 -17.95
C THR A 3 25.80 0.85 -17.08
N ASP A 4 25.31 1.92 -17.69
CA ASP A 4 24.79 3.12 -17.05
C ASP A 4 23.63 2.72 -16.13
N ILE A 5 23.94 2.51 -14.84
CA ILE A 5 22.91 2.39 -13.80
C ILE A 5 22.40 3.80 -13.56
N GLN A 6 21.42 4.22 -14.36
CA GLN A 6 20.72 5.48 -14.17
C GLN A 6 20.14 5.51 -12.76
N THR A 7 20.74 6.34 -11.90
CA THR A 7 20.17 6.68 -10.60
C THR A 7 18.82 7.35 -10.85
N HIS A 8 17.74 6.60 -10.67
CA HIS A 8 16.38 7.11 -10.76
C HIS A 8 16.25 8.24 -9.73
N GLY A 9 15.72 9.39 -10.16
CA GLY A 9 15.66 10.61 -9.36
C GLY A 9 15.16 10.38 -7.94
N GLU A 10 15.64 11.20 -7.00
CA GLU A 10 15.21 11.25 -5.59
C GLU A 10 13.73 10.82 -5.49
N PRO A 11 13.42 9.68 -4.83
CA PRO A 11 12.05 9.19 -4.80
C PRO A 11 11.21 10.29 -4.18
N VAL A 12 10.30 10.86 -4.97
CA VAL A 12 9.28 11.76 -4.47
C VAL A 12 8.44 10.91 -3.53
N LEU A 13 8.78 10.92 -2.24
CA LEU A 13 8.00 10.26 -1.23
C LEU A 13 6.60 10.85 -1.35
N ALA A 14 5.63 10.00 -1.70
CA ALA A 14 4.25 10.45 -1.85
C ALA A 14 3.76 11.13 -0.56
N GLY A 15 4.41 10.87 0.58
CA GLY A 15 3.98 11.26 1.91
C GLY A 15 3.21 10.11 2.54
N ASP A 16 2.77 10.30 3.77
CA ASP A 16 2.02 9.27 4.47
C ASP A 16 0.60 9.12 3.92
N ASP A 17 0.04 7.92 4.12
CA ASP A 17 -1.35 7.56 3.79
C ASP A 17 -1.69 7.73 2.30
N ARG A 18 -0.78 7.28 1.42
CA ARG A 18 -0.87 7.48 -0.03
C ARG A 18 -0.62 6.22 -0.84
N VAL A 19 -1.27 6.20 -2.01
CA VAL A 19 -1.11 5.18 -3.03
C VAL A 19 -0.43 5.79 -4.25
N LEU A 20 0.71 5.24 -4.64
CA LEU A 20 1.48 5.64 -5.80
C LEU A 20 1.31 4.60 -6.91
N PRO A 21 0.58 4.91 -7.99
CA PRO A 21 0.59 4.06 -9.18
C PRO A 21 1.93 4.18 -9.92
N PHE A 22 2.40 3.07 -10.48
CA PHE A 22 3.62 3.03 -11.29
C PHE A 22 3.46 2.07 -12.48
N GLU A 23 4.30 2.26 -13.49
CA GLU A 23 4.39 1.44 -14.68
C GLU A 23 5.85 1.21 -15.02
N VAL A 24 6.18 0.02 -15.51
CA VAL A 24 7.53 -0.37 -15.93
C VAL A 24 7.51 -0.59 -17.43
N ASP A 25 7.90 0.44 -18.18
CA ASP A 25 7.84 0.48 -19.65
C ASP A 25 8.55 -0.71 -20.32
N GLY A 26 9.62 -1.24 -19.70
CA GLY A 26 10.39 -2.37 -20.23
C GLY A 26 9.78 -3.76 -19.98
N LEU A 27 8.76 -3.87 -19.14
CA LEU A 27 8.14 -5.16 -18.77
C LEU A 27 6.63 -5.21 -19.02
N ASP A 28 6.00 -4.13 -19.48
CA ASP A 28 4.53 -3.99 -19.58
C ASP A 28 3.83 -4.34 -18.25
N VAL A 29 4.47 -3.98 -17.13
CA VAL A 29 3.96 -4.23 -15.79
C VAL A 29 3.50 -2.92 -15.17
N ARG A 30 2.24 -2.91 -14.74
CA ARG A 30 1.66 -1.82 -13.95
C ARG A 30 1.46 -2.29 -12.52
N GLY A 31 1.77 -1.42 -11.57
CA GLY A 31 1.65 -1.71 -10.16
C GLY A 31 1.20 -0.49 -9.37
N ARG A 32 0.99 -0.72 -8.07
CA ARG A 32 0.76 0.35 -7.10
C ARG A 32 1.52 0.04 -5.83
N ALA A 33 2.13 1.06 -5.27
CA ALA A 33 2.71 1.03 -3.93
C ALA A 33 1.79 1.80 -2.98
N VAL A 34 1.68 1.35 -1.73
CA VAL A 34 0.95 2.06 -0.68
C VAL A 34 1.88 2.30 0.50
N GLN A 35 1.87 3.52 1.03
CA GLN A 35 2.49 3.87 2.30
C GLN A 35 1.37 4.30 3.25
N LEU A 36 1.23 3.57 4.36
CA LEU A 36 0.33 3.90 5.45
C LEU A 36 1.17 4.42 6.61
N GLY A 37 0.81 5.58 7.15
CA GLY A 37 1.46 6.22 8.28
C GLY A 37 0.45 6.51 9.39
N PRO A 38 0.14 7.77 9.72
CA PRO A 38 -0.74 8.10 10.84
C PRO A 38 -2.13 7.43 10.79
N MET A 39 -2.67 7.14 9.60
CA MET A 39 -3.94 6.42 9.47
C MET A 39 -3.90 5.05 10.12
N ILE A 40 -2.85 4.27 9.89
CA ILE A 40 -2.78 2.90 10.43
C ILE A 40 -2.59 2.93 11.95
N ASP A 41 -1.76 3.85 12.44
CA ASP A 41 -1.55 4.07 13.88
C ASP A 41 -2.86 4.44 14.58
N ALA A 42 -3.67 5.31 13.96
CA ALA A 42 -4.97 5.72 14.49
C ALA A 42 -6.00 4.59 14.51
N ILE A 43 -5.89 3.59 13.62
CA ILE A 43 -6.77 2.40 13.61
C ILE A 43 -6.33 1.41 14.68
N LEU A 44 -5.04 1.10 14.73
CA LEU A 44 -4.49 0.11 15.65
C LEU A 44 -4.56 0.60 17.11
N SER A 45 -4.32 1.88 17.37
CA SER A 45 -4.35 2.44 18.73
C SER A 45 -5.73 2.41 19.40
N ARG A 46 -6.81 2.17 18.65
CA ARG A 46 -8.18 2.02 19.20
C ARG A 46 -8.34 0.74 20.01
N HIS A 47 -7.46 -0.25 19.80
CA HIS A 47 -7.53 -1.54 20.45
C HIS A 47 -6.13 -1.97 20.89
N ALA A 48 -5.98 -2.42 22.13
CA ALA A 48 -4.71 -2.94 22.64
C ALA A 48 -4.42 -4.35 22.10
N TYR A 49 -4.31 -4.49 20.77
CA TYR A 49 -3.99 -5.76 20.14
C TYR A 49 -2.57 -6.21 20.47
N PRO A 50 -2.34 -7.51 20.73
CA PRO A 50 -1.00 -8.07 20.73
C PRO A 50 -0.31 -7.82 19.39
N GLU A 51 1.01 -7.62 19.41
CA GLU A 51 1.81 -7.29 18.22
C GLU A 51 1.54 -8.20 17.00
N PRO A 52 1.42 -9.54 17.14
CA PRO A 52 1.13 -10.40 15.99
C PRO A 52 -0.23 -10.10 15.33
N VAL A 53 -1.23 -9.74 16.14
CA VAL A 53 -2.58 -9.44 15.66
C VAL A 53 -2.61 -8.06 15.00
N ALA A 54 -1.95 -7.07 15.62
CA ALA A 54 -1.84 -5.72 15.07
C ALA A 54 -1.16 -5.73 13.70
N ARG A 55 -0.08 -6.52 13.56
CA ARG A 55 0.63 -6.70 12.28
C ARG A 55 -0.26 -7.29 11.20
N LEU A 56 -0.94 -8.40 11.49
CA LEU A 56 -1.84 -9.03 10.51
C LEU A 56 -2.97 -8.10 10.09
N LEU A 57 -3.53 -7.34 11.03
CA LEU A 57 -4.55 -6.34 10.73
C LEU A 57 -3.98 -5.22 9.83
N ALA A 58 -2.77 -4.75 10.10
CA ALA A 58 -2.11 -3.74 9.26
C ALA A 58 -1.88 -4.23 7.83
N GLU A 59 -1.40 -5.46 7.67
CA GLU A 59 -1.21 -6.09 6.37
C GLU A 59 -2.54 -6.24 5.62
N ALA A 60 -3.61 -6.67 6.31
CA ALA A 60 -4.95 -6.77 5.73
C ALA A 60 -5.50 -5.40 5.28
N ILE A 61 -5.24 -4.33 6.05
CA ILE A 61 -5.63 -2.96 5.69
C ILE A 61 -4.85 -2.49 4.45
N ALA A 62 -3.55 -2.73 4.39
CA ALA A 62 -2.73 -2.39 3.22
C ALA A 62 -3.24 -3.09 1.96
N LEU A 63 -3.54 -4.40 2.05
CA LEU A 63 -4.16 -5.15 0.95
C LEU A 63 -5.53 -4.58 0.57
N THR A 64 -6.37 -4.22 1.54
CA THR A 64 -7.68 -3.63 1.29
C THR A 64 -7.56 -2.31 0.51
N VAL A 65 -6.60 -1.46 0.85
CA VAL A 65 -6.35 -0.19 0.14
C VAL A 65 -5.89 -0.47 -1.30
N LEU A 66 -4.92 -1.37 -1.49
CA LEU A 66 -4.43 -1.73 -2.83
C LEU A 66 -5.53 -2.32 -3.72
N LEU A 67 -6.37 -3.20 -3.17
CA LEU A 67 -7.50 -3.78 -3.88
C LEU A 67 -8.58 -2.72 -4.17
N GLY A 68 -8.88 -1.85 -3.19
CA GLY A 68 -9.86 -0.77 -3.33
C GLY A 68 -9.51 0.20 -4.46
N THR A 69 -8.23 0.58 -4.58
CA THR A 69 -7.75 1.45 -5.68
C THR A 69 -7.78 0.77 -7.06
N SER A 70 -7.98 -0.55 -7.11
CA SER A 70 -8.11 -1.29 -8.38
C SER A 70 -9.53 -1.30 -8.93
N LEU A 71 -10.52 -0.93 -8.12
CA LEU A 71 -11.91 -0.97 -8.52
C LEU A 71 -12.24 0.19 -9.46
N LYS A 72 -12.89 -0.13 -10.58
CA LYS A 72 -13.29 0.84 -11.62
C LYS A 72 -14.69 1.42 -11.41
N PHE A 73 -15.34 1.08 -10.29
CA PHE A 73 -16.72 1.46 -9.99
C PHE A 73 -16.81 2.16 -8.63
N GLU A 74 -17.79 3.04 -8.48
CA GLU A 74 -18.07 3.70 -7.20
C GLU A 74 -18.79 2.73 -6.27
N GLY A 75 -18.10 2.28 -5.23
CA GLY A 75 -18.62 1.32 -4.28
C GLY A 75 -17.74 1.19 -3.05
N LYS A 76 -18.16 0.34 -2.11
CA LYS A 76 -17.41 0.04 -0.89
C LYS A 76 -16.83 -1.36 -0.99
N LEU A 77 -15.51 -1.49 -0.88
CA LEU A 77 -14.86 -2.76 -0.63
C LEU A 77 -14.89 -3.05 0.87
N ILE A 78 -15.30 -4.25 1.26
CA ILE A 78 -15.24 -4.72 2.65
C ILE A 78 -14.45 -6.03 2.66
N VAL A 79 -13.35 -6.05 3.40
CA VAL A 79 -12.56 -7.26 3.64
C VAL A 79 -12.91 -7.78 5.03
N GLN A 80 -13.26 -9.06 5.12
CA GLN A 80 -13.60 -9.75 6.36
C GLN A 80 -12.88 -11.08 6.42
N THR A 81 -12.33 -11.40 7.58
CA THR A 81 -11.69 -12.69 7.86
C THR A 81 -12.37 -13.31 9.06
N LYS A 82 -12.56 -14.63 9.04
CA LYS A 82 -13.06 -15.42 10.16
C LYS A 82 -12.11 -16.59 10.38
N GLY A 83 -11.80 -16.86 11.63
CA GLY A 83 -11.03 -18.01 12.10
C GLY A 83 -11.75 -18.67 13.26
#